data_AF-A0A7K3NM96-F1
#
_entry.id   AF-A0A7K3NM96-F1
#
_cell.length_a   1.000
_cell.length_b   1.000
_cell.length_c   1.000
_cell.angle_alpha   90.00
_cell.angle_beta   90.00
_cell.angle_gamma   90.00
#
_symmetry.space_group_name_H-M   'P 1'
#
loop_
_entity.id
_entity.type
_entity.pdbx_description
1 polymer ?
#
loop_
_entity_poly.entity_id
_entity_poly.type
_entity_poly.pdbx_seq_one_letter_code
_entity_poly.pdbx_strand_id
1 'polypeptide(L)'
;MTMHSKIGSFSYDDERARGGGHDPVIVSRKLASGLGELPVGLILSRDQAGAAVPYEAVAAEAIGAGDGTDKTFSATLAKHPVQPGSVAVSDGVEDFADDGLGRLTGDAGGSGTINYATGAVAVEFHAAPANAAPVEAAYDRQFSGVLDEAVDTALSGAGLVIVHGSVRKDVLKVGVSAPAAPSAALLGRMEDHGIWPV
;
A
#
# COMPACT_ATOMS: atom_id res chain seq x y z
N MET A 1 0.65 27.08 -56.31
CA MET A 1 0.35 25.73 -55.76
C MET A 1 1.03 25.64 -54.41
N THR A 2 0.29 25.83 -53.32
CA THR A 2 0.86 25.88 -51.97
C THR A 2 0.87 24.45 -51.42
N MET A 3 2.06 23.87 -51.23
CA MET A 3 2.20 22.55 -50.61
C MET A 3 2.35 22.72 -49.10
N HIS A 4 1.41 22.17 -48.34
CA HIS A 4 1.49 22.09 -46.88
C HIS A 4 2.20 20.78 -46.49
N SER A 5 3.51 20.85 -46.25
CA SER A 5 4.27 19.72 -45.69
C SER A 5 4.15 19.73 -44.16
N LYS A 6 3.72 18.60 -43.57
CA LYS A 6 3.71 18.44 -42.11
C LYS A 6 5.15 18.31 -41.61
N ILE A 7 5.72 19.40 -41.09
CA ILE A 7 7.11 19.48 -40.60
C ILE A 7 7.33 18.83 -39.22
N GLY A 8 6.28 18.27 -38.61
CA GLY A 8 6.35 17.53 -37.37
C GLY A 8 4.97 17.27 -36.76
N SER A 9 4.91 16.29 -35.87
CA SER A 9 3.81 16.13 -34.91
C SER A 9 4.41 16.03 -33.53
N PHE A 10 3.93 16.87 -32.62
CA PHE A 10 4.29 16.84 -31.22
C PHE A 10 3.04 16.43 -30.44
N SER A 11 3.21 15.51 -29.49
CA SER A 11 2.21 15.12 -28.52
C SER A 11 2.86 15.27 -27.15
N TYR A 12 2.13 15.88 -26.22
CA TYR A 12 2.54 16.08 -24.84
C TYR A 12 1.33 15.72 -23.98
N ASP A 13 1.50 14.73 -23.11
CA ASP A 13 0.53 14.43 -22.06
C ASP A 13 0.98 15.18 -20.81
N ASP A 14 0.26 16.25 -20.45
CA ASP A 14 0.40 16.92 -19.14
C ASP A 14 -0.58 16.32 -18.14
N GLU A 15 -0.76 15.00 -18.18
CA GLU A 15 -1.71 14.36 -17.27
C GLU A 15 -1.21 14.51 -15.82
N ARG A 16 -2.08 15.05 -14.97
CA ARG A 16 -1.83 15.28 -13.53
C ARG A 16 -2.82 14.50 -12.68
N ALA A 17 -2.35 14.02 -11.53
CA ALA A 17 -3.21 13.32 -10.57
C ALA A 17 -4.03 14.25 -9.68
N ARG A 18 -3.73 15.55 -9.65
CA ARG A 18 -4.46 16.55 -8.86
C ARG A 18 -5.93 16.70 -9.29
N GLY A 19 -6.83 16.61 -8.32
CA GLY A 19 -8.27 16.82 -8.49
C GLY A 19 -8.71 18.24 -8.17
N GLY A 20 -9.87 18.63 -8.70
CA GLY A 20 -10.56 19.86 -8.31
C GLY A 20 -11.35 19.62 -7.02
N GLY A 21 -11.23 20.50 -6.03
CA GLY A 21 -11.92 20.36 -4.74
C GLY A 21 -11.14 21.01 -3.61
N HIS A 22 -10.33 20.22 -2.91
CA HIS A 22 -9.39 20.69 -1.90
C HIS A 22 -7.98 20.77 -2.48
N ASP A 23 -7.32 21.91 -2.27
CA ASP A 23 -5.97 22.16 -2.79
C ASP A 23 -4.98 21.06 -2.34
N PRO A 24 -4.23 20.46 -3.29
CA PRO A 24 -3.33 19.38 -2.98
C PRO A 24 -2.04 19.89 -2.32
N VAL A 25 -1.61 19.22 -1.27
CA VAL A 25 -0.26 19.37 -0.72
C VAL A 25 0.66 18.42 -1.46
N ILE A 26 1.57 18.98 -2.26
CA ILE A 26 2.54 18.25 -3.06
C ILE A 26 3.91 18.38 -2.41
N VAL A 27 4.61 17.27 -2.25
CA VAL A 27 5.99 17.24 -1.75
C VAL A 27 6.86 16.39 -2.66
N SER A 28 8.13 16.77 -2.77
CA SER A 28 9.13 15.91 -3.40
C SER A 28 9.44 14.74 -2.48
N ARG A 29 9.24 13.51 -2.96
CA ARG A 29 9.62 12.29 -2.23
C ARG A 29 10.75 11.58 -2.98
N LYS A 30 11.66 10.98 -2.21
CA LYS A 30 12.65 10.05 -2.74
C LYS A 30 11.94 8.78 -3.19
N LEU A 31 12.11 8.42 -4.46
CA LEU A 31 11.62 7.16 -5.03
C LEU A 31 12.71 6.09 -4.85
N ALA A 32 12.31 4.83 -4.69
CA ALA A 32 13.26 3.74 -4.76
C ALA A 32 13.85 3.64 -6.18
N SER A 33 15.12 3.27 -6.27
CA SER A 33 15.81 3.10 -7.56
C SER A 33 15.38 1.82 -8.27
N GLY A 34 15.43 1.81 -9.60
CA GLY A 34 15.23 0.58 -10.38
C GLY A 34 13.77 0.13 -10.53
N LEU A 35 12.82 1.05 -10.34
CA LEU A 35 11.38 0.78 -10.55
C LEU A 35 10.94 1.00 -12.00
N GLY A 36 11.82 1.52 -12.86
CA GLY A 36 11.50 1.92 -14.23
C GLY A 36 10.62 3.17 -14.29
N GLU A 37 9.77 3.23 -15.31
CA GLU A 37 8.76 4.29 -15.52
C GLU A 37 7.55 4.07 -14.61
N LEU A 38 7.32 5.03 -13.70
CA LEU A 38 6.15 5.08 -12.85
C LEU A 38 5.07 5.96 -13.52
N PRO A 39 3.84 5.47 -13.71
CA PRO A 39 2.79 6.24 -14.34
C PRO A 39 2.19 7.30 -13.39
N VAL A 40 1.57 8.33 -13.97
CA VAL A 40 0.76 9.31 -13.22
C VAL A 40 -0.39 8.63 -12.48
N GLY A 41 -0.68 9.11 -11.27
CA GLY A 41 -1.74 8.59 -10.41
C GLY A 41 -1.38 7.26 -9.74
N LEU A 42 -0.13 6.80 -9.88
CA LEU A 42 0.35 5.63 -9.16
C LEU A 42 0.27 5.87 -7.65
N ILE A 43 -0.40 4.95 -6.96
CA ILE A 43 -0.46 4.96 -5.50
C ILE A 43 0.85 4.42 -4.95
N LEU A 44 1.40 5.13 -3.96
CA LEU A 44 2.71 4.86 -3.37
C LEU A 44 2.57 4.40 -1.92
N SER A 45 3.44 3.47 -1.53
CA SER A 45 3.67 3.06 -0.15
C SER A 45 5.07 3.44 0.29
N ARG A 46 5.32 3.40 1.61
CA ARG A 46 6.62 3.70 2.22
C ARG A 46 7.41 2.43 2.46
N ASP A 47 8.69 2.44 2.09
CA ASP A 47 9.60 1.34 2.39
C ASP A 47 10.35 1.47 3.72
N GLN A 48 11.13 0.42 4.07
CA GLN A 48 11.94 0.37 5.28
C GLN A 48 13.01 1.48 5.32
N ALA A 49 13.50 1.90 4.14
CA ALA A 49 14.46 2.99 3.99
C ALA A 49 13.78 4.38 3.97
N GLY A 50 12.45 4.43 4.03
CA GLY A 50 11.63 5.62 3.94
C GLY A 50 11.49 6.21 2.53
N ALA A 51 11.88 5.47 1.48
CA ALA A 51 11.61 5.82 0.10
C ALA A 51 10.19 5.40 -0.30
N ALA A 52 9.66 6.07 -1.33
CA ALA A 52 8.37 5.75 -1.91
C ALA A 52 8.53 4.64 -2.98
N VAL A 53 7.67 3.65 -2.88
CA VAL A 53 7.58 2.47 -3.75
C VAL A 53 6.13 2.31 -4.21
N PRO A 54 5.86 1.55 -5.29
CA PRO A 54 4.49 1.24 -5.67
C PRO A 54 3.73 0.58 -4.52
N TYR A 55 2.44 0.91 -4.40
CA TYR A 55 1.57 0.32 -3.39
C TYR A 55 1.52 -1.20 -3.51
N GLU A 56 1.61 -1.88 -2.37
CA GLU A 56 1.62 -3.33 -2.25
C GLU A 56 0.71 -3.75 -1.09
N ALA A 57 -0.28 -4.58 -1.41
CA ALA A 57 -1.12 -5.31 -0.45
C ALA A 57 -0.62 -6.76 -0.40
N VAL A 58 -0.34 -7.27 0.79
CA VAL A 58 0.05 -8.64 1.02
C VAL A 58 -1.18 -9.42 1.46
N ALA A 59 -1.65 -10.34 0.62
CA ALA A 59 -2.88 -11.09 0.88
C ALA A 59 -2.68 -12.24 1.87
N ALA A 60 -1.48 -12.86 1.90
CA ALA A 60 -1.15 -13.95 2.78
C ALA A 60 0.39 -14.06 2.91
N GLU A 61 0.91 -13.72 4.08
CA GLU A 61 2.29 -14.01 4.47
C GLU A 61 2.29 -15.03 5.59
N ALA A 62 2.91 -16.19 5.37
CA ALA A 62 3.02 -17.21 6.40
C ALA A 62 3.90 -16.72 7.56
N ILE A 63 3.32 -16.62 8.75
CA ILE A 63 4.03 -16.24 9.98
C ILE A 63 4.36 -17.46 10.86
N GLY A 64 3.76 -18.62 10.56
CA GLY A 64 4.03 -19.88 11.25
C GLY A 64 3.19 -21.03 10.72
N ALA A 65 3.38 -22.20 11.29
CA ALA A 65 2.51 -23.36 11.06
C ALA A 65 2.16 -23.97 12.43
N GLY A 66 0.88 -24.31 12.62
CA GLY A 66 0.41 -24.98 13.82
C GLY A 66 1.03 -26.37 13.99
N ASP A 67 1.21 -26.79 15.23
CA ASP A 67 1.63 -28.14 15.61
C ASP A 67 0.55 -28.88 16.42
N GLY A 68 -0.59 -28.23 16.68
CA GLY A 68 -1.67 -28.73 17.53
C GLY A 68 -1.47 -28.50 19.04
N THR A 69 -0.37 -27.85 19.45
CA THR A 69 -0.03 -27.60 20.86
C THR A 69 0.31 -26.14 21.17
N ASP A 70 1.11 -25.51 20.32
CA ASP A 70 1.52 -24.11 20.47
C ASP A 70 0.37 -23.17 20.12
N LYS A 71 0.16 -22.19 20.98
CA LYS A 71 -0.87 -21.13 20.79
C LYS A 71 -0.27 -19.80 20.41
N THR A 72 1.03 -19.62 20.62
CA THR A 72 1.71 -18.34 20.46
C THR A 72 2.58 -18.35 19.21
N PHE A 73 2.32 -17.41 18.31
CA PHE A 73 3.08 -17.24 17.08
C PHE A 73 3.61 -15.82 17.01
N SER A 74 4.89 -15.67 16.67
CA SER A 74 5.52 -14.36 16.51
C SER A 74 6.38 -14.34 15.25
N ALA A 75 6.24 -13.28 14.45
CA ALA A 75 7.00 -13.07 13.24
C ALA A 75 7.30 -11.58 13.01
N THR A 76 8.14 -11.30 12.02
CA THR A 76 8.33 -9.95 11.49
C THR A 76 7.90 -9.94 10.04
N LEU A 77 6.88 -9.15 9.73
CA LEU A 77 6.30 -9.03 8.39
C LEU A 77 7.33 -8.46 7.42
N ALA A 78 7.49 -9.07 6.25
CA ALA A 78 8.52 -8.69 5.29
C ALA A 78 8.36 -7.26 4.76
N LYS A 79 7.13 -6.75 4.62
CA LYS A 79 6.82 -5.44 3.99
C LYS A 79 6.41 -4.38 5.00
N HIS A 80 7.27 -4.11 5.99
CA HIS A 80 7.09 -2.98 6.90
C HIS A 80 7.70 -1.66 6.35
N PRO A 81 7.24 -0.47 6.80
CA PRO A 81 6.16 -0.24 7.75
C PRO A 81 4.78 -0.59 7.21
N VAL A 82 3.90 -1.04 8.11
CA VAL A 82 2.54 -1.54 7.83
C VAL A 82 1.52 -0.42 8.07
N GLN A 83 0.45 -0.41 7.29
CA GLN A 83 -0.66 0.52 7.46
C GLN A 83 -1.47 0.14 8.72
N PRO A 84 -1.65 1.05 9.69
CA PRO A 84 -2.51 0.79 10.84
C PRO A 84 -3.95 0.47 10.43
N GLY A 85 -4.56 -0.53 11.07
CA GLY A 85 -5.93 -0.97 10.81
C GLY A 85 -6.06 -1.87 9.57
N SER A 86 -4.95 -2.34 8.99
CA SER A 86 -4.96 -3.20 7.79
C SER A 86 -4.60 -4.65 8.08
N VAL A 87 -4.10 -4.97 9.28
CA VAL A 87 -3.61 -6.31 9.58
C VAL A 87 -4.77 -7.25 9.89
N ALA A 88 -4.73 -8.43 9.29
CA ALA A 88 -5.58 -9.56 9.65
C ALA A 88 -4.70 -10.80 9.74
N VAL A 89 -4.86 -11.60 10.81
CA VAL A 89 -4.15 -12.88 10.98
C VAL A 89 -5.17 -13.99 11.09
N SER A 90 -4.93 -15.12 10.44
CA SER A 90 -5.83 -16.27 10.48
C SER A 90 -5.06 -17.58 10.46
N ASP A 91 -5.56 -18.59 11.17
CA ASP A 91 -5.19 -20.00 11.00
C ASP A 91 -6.28 -20.81 10.27
N GLY A 92 -7.32 -20.13 9.77
CA GLY A 92 -8.51 -20.72 9.17
C GLY A 92 -9.59 -21.14 10.18
N VAL A 93 -9.35 -20.99 11.49
CA VAL A 93 -10.31 -21.29 12.57
C VAL A 93 -10.64 -20.03 13.38
N GLU A 94 -9.63 -19.24 13.72
CA GLU A 94 -9.75 -17.97 14.44
C GLU A 94 -9.16 -16.84 13.59
N ASP A 95 -9.91 -15.75 13.46
CA ASP A 95 -9.54 -14.56 12.71
C ASP A 95 -9.26 -13.40 13.67
N PHE A 96 -8.08 -12.80 13.52
CA PHE A 96 -7.65 -11.63 14.28
C PHE A 96 -7.90 -10.36 13.48
N ALA A 97 -8.62 -9.41 14.09
CA ALA A 97 -8.85 -8.08 13.55
C ALA A 97 -7.98 -7.03 14.25
N ASP A 98 -7.39 -6.14 13.45
CA ASP A 98 -6.58 -5.00 13.89
C ASP A 98 -7.45 -3.81 14.35
N ASP A 99 -7.10 -3.24 15.50
CA ASP A 99 -7.75 -2.04 16.07
C ASP A 99 -7.13 -0.71 15.57
N GLY A 100 -6.04 -0.76 14.80
CA GLY A 100 -5.31 0.42 14.33
C GLY A 100 -4.44 1.09 15.40
N LEU A 101 -4.44 0.56 16.62
CA LEU A 101 -3.68 1.06 17.78
C LEU A 101 -2.61 0.06 18.24
N GLY A 102 -2.49 -1.08 17.56
CA GLY A 102 -1.43 -2.06 17.73
C GLY A 102 -1.88 -3.31 18.48
N ARG A 103 -3.19 -3.49 18.71
CA ARG A 103 -3.76 -4.72 19.24
C ARG A 103 -4.52 -5.47 18.15
N LEU A 104 -4.40 -6.78 18.20
CA LEU A 104 -5.16 -7.71 17.39
C LEU A 104 -6.13 -8.47 18.29
N THR A 105 -7.40 -8.55 17.89
CA THR A 105 -8.44 -9.26 18.65
C THR A 105 -8.93 -10.44 17.83
N GLY A 106 -8.77 -11.65 18.36
CA GLY A 106 -9.31 -12.88 17.79
C GLY A 106 -10.81 -13.00 18.05
N ASP A 107 -11.56 -13.44 17.05
CA ASP A 107 -13.01 -13.66 17.17
C ASP A 107 -13.38 -14.86 18.08
N ALA A 108 -12.44 -15.78 18.31
CA ALA A 108 -12.57 -16.89 19.25
C ALA A 108 -11.99 -16.59 20.65
N GLY A 109 -11.49 -15.37 20.89
CA GLY A 109 -11.02 -14.90 22.20
C GLY A 109 -9.49 -14.90 22.37
N GLY A 110 -8.74 -15.13 21.30
CA GLY A 110 -7.31 -14.90 21.21
C GLY A 110 -6.95 -13.41 21.23
N SER A 111 -5.69 -13.12 21.51
CA SER A 111 -5.19 -11.75 21.56
C SER A 111 -3.83 -11.62 20.88
N GLY A 112 -3.53 -10.45 20.34
CA GLY A 112 -2.25 -10.21 19.69
C GLY A 112 -1.85 -8.75 19.69
N THR A 113 -0.64 -8.51 19.20
CA THR A 113 -0.04 -7.19 19.07
C THR A 113 0.71 -7.07 17.75
N ILE A 114 0.75 -5.85 17.22
CA ILE A 114 1.50 -5.49 16.02
C ILE A 114 2.25 -4.18 16.26
N ASN A 115 3.53 -4.16 15.89
CA ASN A 115 4.29 -2.92 15.76
C ASN A 115 4.34 -2.52 14.28
N TYR A 116 3.56 -1.52 13.90
CA TYR A 116 3.46 -1.06 12.50
C TYR A 116 4.78 -0.56 11.91
N ALA A 117 5.68 -0.02 12.73
CA ALA A 117 6.95 0.51 12.25
C ALA A 117 7.94 -0.61 11.92
N THR A 118 8.01 -1.63 12.79
CA THR A 118 8.95 -2.75 12.64
C THR A 118 8.35 -3.97 11.97
N GLY A 119 7.03 -4.03 11.78
CA GLY A 119 6.31 -5.21 11.29
C GLY A 119 6.30 -6.38 12.27
N ALA A 120 6.70 -6.19 13.53
CA ALA A 120 6.72 -7.28 14.51
C ALA A 120 5.29 -7.60 14.94
N VAL A 121 4.85 -8.82 14.66
CA VAL A 121 3.52 -9.34 15.01
C VAL A 121 3.67 -10.48 16.00
N ALA A 122 2.80 -10.51 17.01
CA ALA A 122 2.69 -11.61 17.96
C ALA A 122 1.21 -11.87 18.25
N VAL A 123 0.78 -13.12 18.09
CA VAL A 123 -0.60 -13.55 18.34
C VAL A 123 -0.61 -14.75 19.28
N GLU A 124 -1.61 -14.80 20.14
CA GLU A 124 -1.94 -15.91 21.03
C GLU A 124 -3.37 -16.36 20.71
N PHE A 125 -3.49 -17.54 20.12
CA PHE A 125 -4.77 -18.15 19.75
C PHE A 125 -5.50 -18.71 20.98
N HIS A 126 -6.83 -18.72 20.93
CA HIS A 126 -7.65 -19.33 21.97
C HIS A 126 -7.45 -20.86 22.00
N ALA A 127 -7.48 -21.48 20.83
CA ALA A 127 -7.18 -22.90 20.61
C ALA A 127 -5.86 -23.03 19.82
N ALA A 128 -5.06 -24.06 20.11
CA ALA A 128 -3.84 -24.27 19.33
C ALA A 128 -4.21 -24.60 17.88
N PRO A 129 -3.64 -23.88 16.89
CA PRO A 129 -3.86 -24.19 15.47
C PRO A 129 -3.51 -25.65 15.17
N ALA A 130 -4.29 -26.28 14.29
CA ALA A 130 -4.10 -27.69 13.97
C ALA A 130 -2.70 -27.96 13.39
N ASN A 131 -2.22 -29.20 13.53
CA ASN A 131 -0.91 -29.58 12.98
C ASN A 131 -0.86 -29.32 11.46
N ALA A 132 0.16 -28.60 11.03
CA ALA A 132 0.38 -28.09 9.67
C ALA A 132 -0.66 -27.08 9.16
N ALA A 133 -1.52 -26.52 10.01
CA ALA A 133 -2.36 -25.38 9.63
C ALA A 133 -1.48 -24.15 9.43
N PRO A 134 -1.51 -23.50 8.25
CA PRO A 134 -0.74 -22.29 8.01
C PRO A 134 -1.34 -21.15 8.83
N VAL A 135 -0.49 -20.43 9.57
CA VAL A 135 -0.87 -19.18 10.20
C VAL A 135 -0.40 -18.06 9.29
N GLU A 136 -1.34 -17.32 8.72
CA GLU A 136 -1.07 -16.33 7.68
C GLU A 136 -1.51 -14.93 8.11
N ALA A 137 -0.74 -13.93 7.72
CA ALA A 137 -1.04 -12.52 7.93
C ALA A 137 -1.32 -11.84 6.59
N ALA A 138 -2.48 -11.21 6.47
CA ALA A 138 -2.82 -10.26 5.42
C ALA A 138 -2.61 -8.84 5.94
N TYR A 139 -2.00 -7.97 5.14
CA TYR A 139 -1.75 -6.58 5.54
C TYR A 139 -1.42 -5.68 4.36
N ASP A 140 -1.58 -4.38 4.56
CA ASP A 140 -1.20 -3.39 3.57
C ASP A 140 0.05 -2.63 4.00
N ARG A 141 0.93 -2.33 3.05
CA ARG A 141 2.09 -1.49 3.32
C ARG A 141 1.65 -0.05 3.56
N GLN A 142 2.30 0.64 4.50
CA GLN A 142 1.96 2.01 4.87
C GLN A 142 1.82 2.91 3.65
N PHE A 143 0.67 3.56 3.53
CA PHE A 143 0.38 4.51 2.45
C PHE A 143 1.28 5.74 2.52
N SER A 144 1.77 6.20 1.37
CA SER A 144 2.70 7.34 1.29
C SER A 144 2.26 8.47 0.34
N GLY A 145 1.11 8.31 -0.34
CA GLY A 145 0.55 9.32 -1.24
C GLY A 145 0.35 8.84 -2.67
N VAL A 146 0.09 9.78 -3.57
CA VAL A 146 -0.17 9.54 -5.00
C VAL A 146 0.84 10.31 -5.85
N LEU A 147 1.42 9.67 -6.86
CA LEU A 147 2.35 10.31 -7.79
C LEU A 147 1.60 11.29 -8.72
N ASP A 148 2.00 12.56 -8.75
CA ASP A 148 1.34 13.61 -9.55
C ASP A 148 1.68 13.53 -11.04
N GLU A 149 2.85 13.02 -11.40
CA GLU A 149 3.34 12.99 -12.78
C GLU A 149 4.12 11.70 -13.03
N ALA A 150 4.21 11.28 -14.30
CA ALA A 150 5.02 10.13 -14.64
C ALA A 150 6.50 10.40 -14.37
N VAL A 151 7.21 9.43 -13.78
CA VAL A 151 8.64 9.56 -13.45
C VAL A 151 9.38 8.28 -13.82
N ASP A 152 10.45 8.42 -14.61
CA ASP A 152 11.43 7.34 -14.79
C ASP A 152 12.47 7.37 -13.67
N THR A 153 12.46 6.34 -12.84
CA THR A 153 13.40 6.19 -11.72
C THR A 153 14.85 5.93 -12.14
N ALA A 154 15.11 5.64 -13.42
CA ALA A 154 16.45 5.63 -13.98
C ALA A 154 17.02 7.03 -14.23
N LEU A 155 16.14 8.02 -14.42
CA LEU A 155 16.50 9.41 -14.72
C LEU A 155 16.37 10.33 -13.50
N SER A 156 15.39 10.09 -12.63
CA SER A 156 15.15 10.86 -11.41
C SER A 156 14.88 9.97 -10.21
N GLY A 157 15.66 10.16 -9.15
CA GLY A 157 15.43 9.51 -7.85
C GLY A 157 14.35 10.18 -6.99
N ALA A 158 13.64 11.17 -7.53
CA ALA A 158 12.58 11.89 -6.83
C ALA A 158 11.37 12.13 -7.73
N GLY A 159 10.18 12.09 -7.11
CA GLY A 159 8.91 12.39 -7.77
C GLY A 159 8.07 13.37 -6.95
N LEU A 160 7.17 14.08 -7.63
CA LEU A 160 6.17 14.92 -7.00
C LEU A 160 5.02 14.04 -6.51
N VAL A 161 4.81 14.03 -5.19
CA VAL A 161 3.81 13.18 -4.54
C VAL A 161 2.79 14.03 -3.81
N ILE A 162 1.53 13.78 -4.10
CA ILE A 162 0.38 14.35 -3.40
C ILE A 162 0.22 13.57 -2.10
N VAL A 163 0.33 14.27 -0.98
CA VAL A 163 0.21 13.69 0.37
C VAL A 163 -1.07 14.10 1.09
N HIS A 164 -1.80 15.07 0.55
CA HIS A 164 -3.08 15.55 1.06
C HIS A 164 -3.83 16.30 -0.05
N GLY A 165 -5.16 16.36 0.02
CA GLY A 165 -6.03 17.11 -0.90
C GLY A 165 -6.73 16.23 -1.92
N SER A 166 -7.35 16.86 -2.92
CA SER A 166 -8.15 16.14 -3.92
C SER A 166 -7.28 15.52 -5.02
N VAL A 167 -7.60 14.29 -5.40
CA VAL A 167 -6.98 13.56 -6.51
C VAL A 167 -8.04 13.09 -7.50
N ARG A 168 -7.70 13.06 -8.77
CA ARG A 168 -8.58 12.57 -9.84
C ARG A 168 -8.75 11.06 -9.72
N LYS A 169 -9.97 10.58 -9.46
CA LYS A 169 -10.23 9.15 -9.29
C LYS A 169 -9.98 8.33 -10.56
N ASP A 170 -10.21 8.93 -11.73
CA ASP A 170 -10.07 8.30 -13.05
C ASP A 170 -8.62 7.95 -13.41
N VAL A 171 -7.64 8.63 -12.81
CA VAL A 171 -6.22 8.41 -13.12
C VAL A 171 -5.50 7.55 -12.08
N LEU A 172 -6.14 7.20 -10.96
CA LEU A 172 -5.55 6.41 -9.89
C LEU A 172 -5.22 4.98 -10.34
N LYS A 173 -4.00 4.54 -10.02
CA LYS A 173 -3.47 3.25 -10.45
C LYS A 173 -2.80 2.52 -9.29
N VAL A 174 -3.08 1.22 -9.18
CA VAL A 174 -2.38 0.27 -8.32
C VAL A 174 -1.50 -0.62 -9.21
N GLY A 175 -0.21 -0.70 -8.90
CA GLY A 175 0.76 -1.46 -9.68
C GLY A 175 1.29 -0.72 -10.92
N VAL A 176 2.50 -1.12 -11.34
CA VAL A 176 3.25 -0.46 -12.44
C VAL A 176 3.09 -1.23 -13.75
N SER A 177 3.39 -2.53 -13.76
CA SER A 177 3.37 -3.37 -14.96
C SER A 177 1.97 -3.78 -15.43
N ALA A 178 1.00 -3.83 -14.51
CA ALA A 178 -0.41 -4.08 -14.77
C ALA A 178 -1.27 -3.12 -13.94
N PRO A 179 -1.36 -1.83 -14.34
CA PRO A 179 -2.10 -0.84 -13.58
C PRO A 179 -3.59 -1.21 -13.46
N ALA A 180 -4.07 -1.31 -12.23
CA ALA A 180 -5.46 -1.59 -11.92
C ALA A 180 -6.11 -0.41 -11.16
N ALA A 181 -7.43 -0.29 -11.24
CA ALA A 181 -8.16 0.66 -10.42
C ALA A 181 -8.07 0.29 -8.92
N PRO A 182 -7.98 1.26 -8.01
CA PRO A 182 -7.97 1.00 -6.57
C PRO A 182 -9.30 0.38 -6.10
N SER A 183 -9.20 -0.53 -5.12
CA SER A 183 -10.38 -1.10 -4.45
C SER A 183 -11.09 -0.05 -3.58
N ALA A 184 -12.36 -0.28 -3.24
CA ALA A 184 -13.11 0.60 -2.34
C ALA A 184 -12.45 0.73 -0.95
N ALA A 185 -11.87 -0.36 -0.44
CA ALA A 185 -11.15 -0.34 0.83
C ALA A 185 -9.86 0.50 0.78
N LEU A 186 -9.17 0.52 -0.37
CA LEU A 186 -8.02 1.39 -0.56
C LEU A 186 -8.43 2.85 -0.68
N LEU A 187 -9.52 3.16 -1.40
CA LEU A 187 -10.06 4.52 -1.50
C LEU A 187 -10.45 5.08 -0.13
N GLY A 188 -11.15 4.31 0.70
CA GLY A 188 -11.49 4.74 2.07
C GLY A 188 -10.25 5.04 2.92
N ARG A 189 -9.20 4.22 2.80
CA ARG A 189 -7.93 4.48 3.50
C ARG A 189 -7.21 5.74 2.99
N MET A 190 -7.32 6.04 1.70
CA MET A 190 -6.78 7.30 1.17
C MET A 190 -7.50 8.50 1.78
N GLU A 191 -8.82 8.42 1.93
CA GLU A 191 -9.65 9.47 2.53
C GLU A 191 -9.27 9.70 4.01
N ASP A 192 -9.01 8.63 4.77
CA ASP A 192 -8.51 8.71 6.15
C ASP A 192 -7.14 9.40 6.26
N HIS A 193 -6.30 9.29 5.22
CA HIS A 193 -5.03 10.01 5.09
C HIS A 193 -5.20 11.43 4.50
N GLY A 194 -6.43 11.87 4.28
CA GLY A 194 -6.76 13.20 3.76
C GLY A 194 -6.51 13.36 2.27
N ILE A 195 -6.41 12.26 1.52
CA ILE A 195 -6.39 12.26 0.06
C ILE A 195 -7.77 11.85 -0.45
N TRP A 196 -8.46 12.75 -1.12
CA TRP A 196 -9.85 12.60 -1.51
C TRP A 196 -9.98 12.34 -3.02
N PRO A 197 -10.34 11.11 -3.43
CA PRO A 197 -10.59 10.79 -4.84
C PRO A 197 -11.91 11.42 -5.30
N VAL A 198 -11.83 12.35 -6.26
CA VAL A 198 -12.97 13.08 -6.84
C VAL A 198 -13.20 12.71 -8.31
#